data_AF-A0A0D0AL91-F1
#
_entry.id   AF-A0A0D0AL91-F1
#
_cell.length_a   1.000
_cell.length_b   1.000
_cell.length_c   1.000
_cell.angle_alpha   90.00
_cell.angle_beta   90.00
_cell.angle_gamma   90.00
#
_symmetry.space_group_name_H-M   'P 1'
#
loop_
_entity.id
_entity.type
_entity.pdbx_description
1 polymer ?
#
loop_
_entity_poly.entity_id
_entity_poly.type
_entity_poly.pdbx_seq_one_letter_code
_entity_poly.pdbx_strand_id
1 'polypeptide(L)'
;PFTNDFPQADIHQLLPFDLLHQLIKGAFKDHLVDWVVKYLRITHDRRYVVSLINFKLMALSYNTRIAAVASFPGLCRFHEGHDFRQWTGNDSKALMKVFILAIEGHIPQDMVCVFHTLLEFCFLIWRNIITEDTMNQIQDALTQFHHYHQIFETSGTAPHFSLPCQHSMTHYVDMIQLLAAPNRLCSSIT
;
A
#
# COMPACT_ATOMS: atom_id res chain seq x y z
N PRO A 1 -9.56 -28.49 15.46
CA PRO A 1 -8.81 -27.84 14.35
C PRO A 1 -8.02 -28.89 13.56
N PHE A 2 -8.00 -28.81 12.23
CA PHE A 2 -7.52 -29.87 11.32
C PHE A 2 -6.02 -30.21 11.42
N THR A 3 -5.22 -29.43 12.16
CA THR A 3 -3.76 -29.57 12.26
C THR A 3 -3.24 -29.68 13.69
N ASN A 4 -4.13 -29.81 14.68
CA ASN A 4 -3.75 -29.77 16.10
C ASN A 4 -2.81 -30.91 16.52
N ASP A 5 -2.83 -32.02 15.79
CA ASP A 5 -2.08 -33.24 16.09
C ASP A 5 -0.73 -33.31 15.35
N PHE A 6 -0.35 -32.27 14.59
CA PHE A 6 0.95 -32.25 13.90
C PHE A 6 2.05 -31.81 14.89
N PRO A 7 2.99 -32.69 15.24
CA PRO A 7 3.92 -32.46 16.35
C PRO A 7 4.97 -31.36 16.09
N GLN A 8 5.07 -30.85 14.86
CA GLN A 8 6.07 -29.86 14.44
C GLN A 8 5.51 -28.76 13.53
N ALA A 9 4.19 -28.65 13.37
CA ALA A 9 3.58 -27.68 12.46
C ALA A 9 2.44 -26.94 13.17
N ASP A 10 2.75 -25.77 13.71
CA ASP A 10 1.72 -24.81 14.13
C ASP A 10 1.23 -24.06 12.89
N ILE A 11 0.01 -24.38 12.44
CA ILE A 11 -0.58 -23.75 11.25
C ILE A 11 -0.75 -22.23 11.43
N HIS A 12 -0.85 -21.75 12.67
CA HIS A 12 -0.93 -20.33 12.98
C HIS A 12 0.41 -19.61 12.75
N GLN A 13 1.53 -20.34 12.79
CA GLN A 13 2.88 -19.83 12.50
C GLN A 13 3.28 -20.06 11.03
N LEU A 14 2.55 -20.91 10.31
CA LEU A 14 2.85 -21.31 8.92
C LEU A 14 2.09 -20.51 7.86
N LEU A 15 1.29 -19.51 8.23
CA LEU A 15 0.61 -18.64 7.27
C LEU A 15 1.53 -17.46 6.91
N PRO A 16 2.25 -17.50 5.77
CA PRO A 16 3.08 -16.38 5.34
C PRO A 16 2.20 -15.15 5.05
N PHE A 17 2.73 -13.96 5.37
CA PHE A 17 2.00 -12.73 5.11
C PHE A 17 1.82 -12.47 3.62
N ASP A 18 0.57 -12.17 3.25
CA ASP A 18 0.18 -11.85 1.89
C ASP A 18 0.40 -10.36 1.62
N LEU A 19 1.48 -10.03 0.89
CA LEU A 19 1.82 -8.65 0.51
C LEU A 19 0.70 -7.99 -0.31
N LEU A 20 0.00 -8.75 -1.16
CA LEU A 20 -1.06 -8.21 -1.98
C LEU A 20 -2.28 -7.84 -1.12
N HIS A 21 -2.74 -8.75 -0.27
CA HIS A 21 -3.94 -8.52 0.53
C HIS A 21 -3.71 -7.60 1.71
N GLN A 22 -2.57 -7.72 2.40
CA GLN A 22 -2.30 -6.92 3.59
C GLN A 22 -1.78 -5.53 3.24
N LEU A 23 -0.78 -5.42 2.37
CA LEU A 23 -0.13 -4.13 2.13
C LEU A 23 -0.76 -3.38 0.97
N ILE A 24 -0.84 -4.00 -0.20
CA ILE A 24 -1.32 -3.31 -1.41
C ILE A 24 -2.83 -3.03 -1.30
N LYS A 25 -3.63 -4.06 -1.01
CA LYS A 25 -5.08 -3.92 -0.90
C LYS A 25 -5.47 -3.30 0.44
N GLY A 26 -4.99 -3.86 1.56
CA GLY A 26 -5.36 -3.41 2.90
C GLY A 26 -4.79 -2.04 3.26
N ALA A 27 -3.48 -1.98 3.55
CA ALA A 27 -2.85 -0.77 4.06
C ALA A 27 -2.89 0.40 3.06
N PHE A 28 -2.52 0.18 1.81
CA PHE A 28 -2.48 1.24 0.80
C PHE A 28 -3.89 1.61 0.32
N LYS A 29 -4.61 0.68 -0.33
CA LYS A 29 -5.87 1.00 -1.02
C LYS A 29 -7.06 1.16 -0.08
N ASP A 30 -7.30 0.23 0.84
CA ASP A 30 -8.48 0.26 1.70
C ASP A 30 -8.35 1.26 2.86
N HIS A 31 -7.12 1.60 3.29
CA HIS A 31 -6.91 2.59 4.35
C HIS A 31 -6.39 3.94 3.82
N LEU A 32 -5.14 4.02 3.35
CA LEU A 32 -4.53 5.32 3.05
C LEU A 32 -5.23 6.09 1.93
N VAL A 33 -5.57 5.42 0.82
CA VAL A 33 -6.29 6.07 -0.30
C VAL A 33 -7.66 6.56 0.16
N ASP A 34 -8.40 5.76 0.93
CA ASP A 34 -9.70 6.15 1.48
C ASP A 34 -9.58 7.36 2.43
N TRP A 35 -8.57 7.38 3.31
CA TRP A 35 -8.33 8.49 4.22
C TRP A 35 -7.95 9.79 3.50
N VAL A 36 -7.14 9.73 2.45
CA VAL A 36 -6.85 10.90 1.61
C VAL A 36 -8.10 11.40 0.90
N VAL A 37 -8.93 10.51 0.35
CA VAL A 37 -10.18 10.91 -0.30
C VAL A 37 -11.12 11.57 0.70
N LYS A 38 -11.21 11.06 1.93
CA LYS A 38 -11.95 11.69 3.03
C LYS A 38 -11.38 13.08 3.36
N TYR A 39 -10.06 13.19 3.51
CA TYR A 39 -9.39 14.47 3.78
C TYR A 39 -9.75 15.52 2.74
N LEU A 40 -9.63 15.18 1.46
CA LEU A 40 -9.93 16.07 0.35
C LEU A 40 -11.39 16.53 0.35
N ARG A 41 -12.33 15.61 0.68
CA ARG A 41 -13.76 15.93 0.81
C ARG A 41 -14.08 16.87 1.97
N ILE A 42 -13.28 16.84 3.04
CA ILE A 42 -13.44 17.72 4.20
C ILE A 42 -12.85 19.10 3.92
N THR A 43 -11.71 19.15 3.23
CA THR A 43 -10.91 20.39 3.07
C THR A 43 -11.22 21.19 1.82
N HIS A 44 -11.81 20.57 0.80
CA HIS A 44 -12.06 21.21 -0.49
C HIS A 44 -13.51 21.03 -0.93
N ASP A 45 -13.99 21.96 -1.74
CA ASP A 45 -15.32 21.87 -2.34
C ASP A 45 -15.49 20.62 -3.18
N ARG A 46 -16.70 20.05 -3.18
CA ARG A 46 -17.03 18.82 -3.93
C ARG A 46 -16.62 18.88 -5.40
N ARG A 47 -16.76 20.05 -6.05
CA ARG A 47 -16.36 20.24 -7.46
C ARG A 47 -14.86 20.11 -7.65
N TYR A 48 -14.08 20.65 -6.72
CA TYR A 48 -12.63 20.52 -6.72
C TYR A 48 -12.21 19.07 -6.56
N VAL A 49 -12.78 18.37 -5.59
CA VAL A 49 -12.47 16.96 -5.30
C VAL A 49 -12.83 16.06 -6.48
N VAL A 50 -14.03 16.24 -7.05
CA VAL A 50 -14.45 15.49 -8.26
C VAL A 50 -13.53 15.81 -9.44
N SER A 51 -13.14 17.07 -9.62
CA SER A 51 -12.17 17.45 -10.65
C SER A 51 -10.80 16.81 -10.41
N LEU A 52 -10.26 16.84 -9.19
CA LEU A 52 -8.97 16.25 -8.87
C LEU A 52 -8.96 14.73 -9.06
N ILE A 53 -10.01 14.05 -8.59
CA ILE A 53 -10.17 12.59 -8.73
C ILE A 53 -10.39 12.21 -10.19
N ASN A 54 -11.32 12.85 -10.90
CA ASN A 54 -11.64 12.49 -12.28
C ASN A 54 -10.58 12.97 -13.29
N PHE A 55 -9.88 14.08 -13.02
CA PHE A 55 -8.92 14.65 -13.96
C PHE A 55 -7.49 14.20 -13.70
N LYS A 56 -7.05 14.00 -12.45
CA LYS A 56 -5.68 13.55 -12.16
C LYS A 56 -5.60 12.07 -11.86
N LEU A 57 -6.45 11.54 -10.96
CA LEU A 57 -6.39 10.11 -10.64
C LEU A 57 -6.85 9.25 -11.82
N MET A 58 -7.93 9.63 -12.54
CA MET A 58 -8.32 8.90 -13.76
C MET A 58 -7.44 9.21 -14.98
N ALA A 59 -6.86 10.42 -15.16
CA ALA A 59 -5.97 10.65 -16.31
C ALA A 59 -4.57 10.05 -16.11
N LEU A 60 -4.13 9.84 -14.87
CA LEU A 60 -2.91 9.08 -14.59
C LEU A 60 -3.15 7.57 -14.70
N SER A 61 -4.38 7.10 -14.48
CA SER A 61 -4.80 5.74 -14.83
C SER A 61 -5.05 5.60 -16.35
N TYR A 62 -5.42 6.69 -17.03
CA TYR A 62 -5.64 6.80 -18.47
C TYR A 62 -4.50 7.57 -19.17
N ASN A 63 -3.30 6.99 -19.18
CA ASN A 63 -2.26 7.25 -20.20
C ASN A 63 -2.05 8.69 -20.70
N THR A 64 -1.46 9.58 -19.90
CA THR A 64 -0.79 10.78 -20.48
C THR A 64 0.71 10.82 -20.19
N ARG A 65 1.17 10.44 -18.98
CA ARG A 65 2.61 10.30 -18.69
C ARG A 65 3.18 8.93 -19.10
N ILE A 66 2.35 7.88 -19.08
CA ILE A 66 2.70 6.54 -19.57
C ILE A 66 2.76 6.49 -21.11
N ALA A 67 1.94 7.27 -21.82
CA ALA A 67 1.95 7.32 -23.28
C ALA A 67 3.22 7.96 -23.88
N ALA A 68 3.97 8.72 -23.08
CA ALA A 68 5.25 9.32 -23.47
C ALA A 68 6.44 8.37 -23.25
N VAL A 69 6.25 7.27 -22.53
CA VAL A 69 7.26 6.22 -22.31
C VAL A 69 7.12 5.18 -23.42
N ALA A 70 8.23 4.74 -24.01
CA ALA A 70 8.23 3.68 -25.00
C ALA A 70 7.46 2.46 -24.47
N SER A 71 6.55 1.91 -25.27
CA SER A 71 5.71 0.78 -24.90
C SER A 71 6.56 -0.39 -24.40
N PHE A 72 6.45 -0.71 -23.11
CA PHE A 72 7.11 -1.84 -22.48
C PHE A 72 6.05 -2.91 -22.13
N PRO A 73 6.29 -4.20 -22.38
CA PRO A 73 5.39 -5.26 -21.94
C PRO A 73 5.24 -5.23 -20.41
N GLY A 74 3.99 -5.13 -19.90
CA GLY A 74 3.70 -5.14 -18.45
C GLY A 74 3.12 -3.85 -17.87
N LEU A 75 2.82 -2.84 -18.69
CA LEU A 75 2.20 -1.59 -18.24
C LEU A 75 0.67 -1.60 -18.51
N CYS A 76 -0.12 -1.77 -17.45
CA CYS A 76 -1.59 -1.82 -17.53
C CYS A 76 -2.17 -0.44 -17.88
N ARG A 77 -3.18 -0.45 -18.76
CA ARG A 77 -4.04 0.70 -19.09
C ARG A 77 -5.36 0.53 -18.35
N PHE A 78 -5.80 1.54 -17.60
CA PHE A 78 -7.09 1.48 -16.92
C PHE A 78 -8.18 1.99 -17.87
N HIS A 79 -9.22 1.19 -18.13
CA HIS A 79 -10.29 1.55 -19.06
C HIS A 79 -11.42 2.33 -18.38
N GLU A 80 -11.65 2.07 -17.09
CA GLU A 80 -12.56 2.81 -16.21
C GLU A 80 -11.74 3.43 -15.05
N GLY A 81 -12.23 4.51 -14.45
CA GLY A 81 -11.56 5.16 -13.33
C GLY A 81 -11.82 4.50 -11.99
N HIS A 82 -11.92 5.32 -10.95
CA HIS A 82 -12.07 4.92 -9.53
C HIS A 82 -13.27 3.99 -9.23
N ASP A 83 -14.27 3.89 -10.12
CA ASP A 83 -15.47 3.06 -9.95
C ASP A 83 -15.32 1.64 -10.52
N PHE A 84 -14.20 0.97 -10.24
CA PHE A 84 -14.14 -0.47 -10.50
C PHE A 84 -15.06 -1.21 -9.53
N ARG A 85 -16.02 -1.95 -10.10
CA ARG A 85 -16.87 -2.90 -9.36
C ARG A 85 -16.04 -4.00 -8.67
N GLN A 86 -14.80 -4.22 -9.13
CA GLN A 86 -13.81 -5.13 -8.54
C GLN A 86 -12.38 -4.66 -8.92
N TRP A 87 -11.56 -4.30 -7.93
CA TRP A 87 -10.15 -3.95 -8.14
C TRP A 87 -9.28 -5.21 -8.15
N THR A 88 -8.40 -5.36 -9.13
CA THR A 88 -7.38 -6.42 -9.15
C THR A 88 -6.09 -5.98 -8.45
N GLY A 89 -5.19 -6.93 -8.16
CA GLY A 89 -3.88 -6.61 -7.63
C GLY A 89 -3.02 -5.76 -8.58
N ASN A 90 -3.20 -5.94 -9.89
CA ASN A 90 -2.50 -5.15 -10.90
C ASN A 90 -2.98 -3.70 -10.92
N ASP A 91 -4.29 -3.50 -10.76
CA ASP A 91 -4.88 -2.15 -10.66
C ASP A 91 -4.32 -1.40 -9.45
N SER A 92 -4.22 -2.10 -8.31
CA SER A 92 -3.70 -1.50 -7.08
C SER A 92 -2.21 -1.16 -7.19
N LYS A 93 -1.39 -2.05 -7.77
CA LYS A 93 0.04 -1.79 -8.04
C LYS A 93 0.25 -0.61 -8.99
N ALA A 94 -0.55 -0.51 -10.05
CA ALA A 94 -0.43 0.60 -10.99
C ALA A 94 -0.91 1.92 -10.37
N LEU A 95 -1.91 1.89 -9.48
CA LEU A 95 -2.30 3.05 -8.68
C LEU A 95 -1.16 3.51 -7.75
N MET A 96 -0.49 2.60 -7.05
CA MET A 96 0.65 2.92 -6.18
C MET A 96 1.73 3.76 -6.88
N LYS A 97 1.99 3.48 -8.17
CA LYS A 97 3.01 4.17 -8.97
C LYS A 97 2.67 5.63 -9.28
N VAL A 98 1.38 5.97 -9.35
CA VAL A 98 0.93 7.30 -9.80
C VAL A 98 0.27 8.12 -8.69
N PHE A 99 -0.12 7.50 -7.57
CA PHE A 99 -0.96 8.12 -6.55
C PHE A 99 -0.29 9.32 -5.87
N ILE A 100 0.97 9.19 -5.43
CA ILE A 100 1.71 10.28 -4.77
C ILE A 100 1.76 11.52 -5.66
N LEU A 101 2.10 11.35 -6.94
CA LEU A 101 2.17 12.44 -7.91
C LEU A 101 0.81 13.10 -8.17
N ALA A 102 -0.29 12.34 -8.05
CA ALA A 102 -1.63 12.86 -8.26
C ALA A 102 -2.09 13.79 -7.12
N ILE A 103 -1.69 13.46 -5.88
CA ILE A 103 -2.11 14.14 -4.65
C ILE A 103 -1.10 15.19 -4.18
N GLU A 104 0.10 15.21 -4.74
CA GLU A 104 1.15 16.19 -4.42
C GLU A 104 0.65 17.63 -4.61
N GLY A 105 0.85 18.45 -3.58
CA GLY A 105 0.37 19.84 -3.50
C GLY A 105 -1.12 19.99 -3.15
N HIS A 106 -1.86 18.90 -2.95
CA HIS A 106 -3.28 18.91 -2.55
C HIS A 106 -3.52 18.44 -1.12
N ILE A 107 -2.51 17.82 -0.50
CA ILE A 107 -2.56 17.26 0.85
C ILE A 107 -1.35 17.74 1.66
N PRO A 108 -1.40 17.67 3.01
CA PRO A 108 -0.27 17.97 3.88
C PRO A 108 0.93 17.10 3.54
N GLN A 109 2.14 17.67 3.73
CA GLN A 109 3.40 16.96 3.47
C GLN A 109 3.49 15.65 4.26
N ASP A 110 3.04 15.64 5.52
CA ASP A 110 3.08 14.44 6.35
C ASP A 110 2.28 13.29 5.75
N MET A 111 1.11 13.56 5.12
CA MET A 111 0.36 12.51 4.42
C MET A 111 1.16 11.94 3.24
N VAL A 112 1.87 12.79 2.49
CA VAL A 112 2.78 12.34 1.42
C VAL A 112 3.89 11.45 1.99
N CYS A 113 4.47 11.83 3.13
CA CYS A 113 5.47 11.05 3.84
C CYS A 113 4.94 9.66 4.26
N VAL A 114 3.67 9.54 4.66
CA VAL A 114 3.05 8.23 4.95
C VAL A 114 3.08 7.32 3.72
N PHE A 115 2.69 7.81 2.55
CA PHE A 115 2.76 6.99 1.32
C PHE A 115 4.19 6.63 0.98
N HIS A 116 5.12 7.58 1.08
CA HIS A 116 6.53 7.33 0.82
C HIS A 116 7.08 6.22 1.71
N THR A 117 6.88 6.32 3.03
CA THR A 117 7.34 5.31 4.01
C THR A 117 6.69 3.94 3.80
N LEU A 118 5.40 3.88 3.44
CA LEU A 118 4.74 2.62 3.09
C LEU A 118 5.34 2.00 1.81
N LEU A 119 5.62 2.81 0.78
CA LEU A 119 6.23 2.33 -0.46
C LEU A 119 7.66 1.83 -0.22
N GLU A 120 8.43 2.55 0.60
CA GLU A 120 9.78 2.14 1.00
C GLU A 120 9.74 0.79 1.74
N PHE A 121 8.82 0.65 2.71
CA PHE A 121 8.58 -0.61 3.41
C PHE A 121 8.24 -1.74 2.42
N CYS A 122 7.29 -1.52 1.51
CA CYS A 122 6.92 -2.49 0.48
C CYS A 122 8.09 -2.87 -0.43
N PHE A 123 8.93 -1.89 -0.80
CA PHE A 123 10.08 -2.13 -1.65
C PHE A 123 11.15 -2.97 -0.96
N LEU A 124 11.40 -2.74 0.33
CA LEU A 124 12.40 -3.47 1.11
C LEU A 124 12.00 -4.93 1.34
N ILE A 125 10.76 -5.18 1.74
CA ILE A 125 10.25 -6.54 1.96
C ILE A 125 10.11 -7.31 0.63
N TRP A 126 9.98 -6.62 -0.50
CA TRP A 126 10.00 -7.21 -1.85
C TRP A 126 11.41 -7.58 -2.34
N ARG A 127 12.45 -7.52 -1.52
CA ARG A 127 13.77 -8.01 -1.93
C ARG A 127 13.85 -9.53 -1.81
N ASN A 128 14.53 -10.16 -2.76
CA ASN A 128 14.80 -11.60 -2.72
C ASN A 128 15.85 -11.97 -1.67
N ILE A 129 16.72 -11.02 -1.33
CA ILE A 129 17.77 -11.17 -0.34
C ILE A 129 17.53 -10.06 0.68
N ILE A 130 17.29 -10.46 1.93
CA ILE A 130 17.09 -9.54 3.05
C ILE A 130 18.24 -9.78 4.02
N THR A 131 19.12 -8.79 4.13
CA THR A 131 20.24 -8.78 5.08
C THR A 131 19.79 -8.17 6.41
N GLU A 132 20.62 -8.27 7.45
CA GLU A 132 20.40 -7.56 8.72
C GLU A 132 20.23 -6.05 8.53
N ASP A 133 21.06 -5.44 7.68
CA ASP A 133 20.93 -4.03 7.29
C ASP A 133 19.57 -3.74 6.62
N THR A 134 19.07 -4.63 5.76
CA THR A 134 17.73 -4.48 5.17
C THR A 134 16.64 -4.63 6.22
N MET A 135 16.79 -5.52 7.21
CA MET A 135 15.83 -5.64 8.32
C MET A 135 15.77 -4.36 9.16
N ASN A 136 16.92 -3.73 9.43
CA ASN A 136 16.96 -2.43 10.11
C ASN A 136 16.24 -1.36 9.28
N GLN A 137 16.47 -1.30 7.96
CA GLN A 137 15.74 -0.39 7.07
C GLN A 137 14.23 -0.64 7.07
N ILE A 138 13.78 -1.91 7.13
CA ILE A 138 12.35 -2.25 7.23
C ILE A 138 11.76 -1.70 8.53
N GLN A 139 12.46 -1.90 9.65
CA GLN A 139 12.03 -1.41 10.96
C GLN A 139 12.00 0.13 11.02
N ASP A 140 12.98 0.79 10.41
CA ASP A 140 13.05 2.24 10.29
C ASP A 140 11.88 2.77 9.45
N ALA A 141 11.60 2.16 8.29
CA ALA A 141 10.49 2.53 7.43
C ALA A 141 9.15 2.38 8.16
N LEU A 142 8.97 1.30 8.93
CA LEU A 142 7.79 1.08 9.75
C LEU A 142 7.65 2.13 10.86
N THR A 143 8.76 2.49 11.51
CA THR A 143 8.77 3.50 12.57
C THR A 143 8.38 4.87 12.00
N GLN A 144 8.93 5.24 10.84
CA GLN A 144 8.56 6.48 10.16
C GLN A 144 7.09 6.45 9.69
N PHE A 145 6.60 5.31 9.20
CA PHE A 145 5.20 5.15 8.82
C PHE A 145 4.26 5.43 10.02
N HIS A 146 4.52 4.82 11.17
CA HIS A 146 3.73 5.07 12.39
C HIS A 146 3.84 6.51 12.90
N HIS A 147 4.99 7.14 12.70
CA HIS A 147 5.18 8.55 13.06
C HIS A 147 4.28 9.45 12.21
N TYR A 148 4.37 9.35 10.89
CA TYR A 148 3.63 10.23 9.99
C TYR A 148 2.14 9.89 9.92
N HIS A 149 1.71 8.64 10.14
CA HIS A 149 0.30 8.28 9.98
C HIS A 149 -0.64 9.00 10.94
N GLN A 150 -0.07 9.58 12.01
CA GLN A 150 -0.79 10.33 13.04
C GLN A 150 -1.52 11.53 12.44
N ILE A 151 -1.03 12.03 11.30
CA ILE A 151 -1.72 13.08 10.54
C ILE A 151 -3.17 12.72 10.23
N PHE A 152 -3.46 11.45 9.92
CA PHE A 152 -4.81 11.01 9.56
C PHE A 152 -5.78 10.98 10.74
N GLU A 153 -5.28 10.79 11.96
CA GLU A 153 -6.07 10.92 13.19
C GLU A 153 -6.31 12.40 13.50
N THR A 154 -5.25 13.23 13.47
CA THR A 154 -5.37 14.68 13.72
C THR A 154 -6.25 15.39 12.69
N SER A 155 -6.32 14.91 11.44
CA SER A 155 -7.21 15.43 10.41
C SER A 155 -8.63 14.83 10.45
N GLY A 156 -8.92 13.92 11.39
CA GLY A 156 -10.24 13.32 11.57
C GLY A 156 -10.66 12.33 10.47
N THR A 157 -9.70 11.78 9.73
CA THR A 157 -9.95 10.89 8.58
C THR A 157 -9.76 9.41 8.87
N ALA A 158 -8.95 9.09 9.88
CA ALA A 158 -8.78 7.75 10.42
C ALA A 158 -9.50 7.63 11.78
N PRO A 159 -10.34 6.61 11.99
CA PRO A 159 -11.01 6.41 13.27
C PRO A 159 -10.08 5.84 14.35
N HIS A 160 -9.12 4.98 13.95
CA HIS A 160 -8.06 4.42 14.78
C HIS A 160 -7.05 3.67 13.88
N PHE A 161 -5.88 3.32 14.41
CA PHE A 161 -4.84 2.57 13.70
C PHE A 161 -4.84 1.05 13.96
N SER A 162 -5.73 0.55 14.82
CA SER A 162 -5.89 -0.89 15.13
C SER A 162 -6.54 -1.68 13.99
N LEU A 163 -6.07 -1.49 12.76
CA LEU A 163 -6.58 -2.16 11.57
C LEU A 163 -5.73 -3.39 11.26
N PRO A 164 -6.33 -4.57 11.03
CA PRO A 164 -5.58 -5.83 10.88
C PRO A 164 -4.44 -5.76 9.85
N CYS A 165 -4.66 -5.07 8.73
CA CYS A 165 -3.67 -4.96 7.64
C CYS A 165 -2.51 -3.99 7.94
N GLN A 166 -2.72 -2.98 8.79
CA GLN A 166 -1.63 -2.12 9.25
C GLN A 166 -0.92 -2.75 10.44
N HIS A 167 -1.66 -3.40 11.34
CA HIS A 167 -1.06 -4.13 12.45
C HIS A 167 -0.16 -5.29 11.98
N SER A 168 -0.52 -5.99 10.90
CA SER A 168 0.34 -7.05 10.36
C SER A 168 1.74 -6.56 9.97
N MET A 169 1.90 -5.26 9.64
CA MET A 169 3.18 -4.66 9.30
C MET A 169 4.23 -4.80 10.41
N THR A 170 3.80 -4.81 11.69
CA THR A 170 4.73 -4.94 12.84
C THR A 170 5.41 -6.28 12.92
N HIS A 171 4.84 -7.30 12.29
CA HIS A 171 5.29 -8.69 12.41
C HIS A 171 6.16 -9.13 11.22
N TYR A 172 6.42 -8.25 10.25
CA TYR A 172 7.18 -8.62 9.04
C TYR A 172 8.64 -8.96 9.33
N VAL A 173 9.30 -8.27 10.28
CA VAL A 173 10.69 -8.57 10.63
C VAL A 173 10.80 -9.96 11.25
N ASP A 174 9.95 -10.27 12.23
CA ASP A 174 9.90 -11.59 12.87
C ASP A 174 9.62 -12.68 11.82
N MET A 175 8.69 -12.43 10.91
CA MET A 175 8.36 -13.37 9.84
C MET A 175 9.51 -13.60 8.85
N ILE A 176 10.25 -12.56 8.48
CA ILE A 176 11.42 -12.70 7.61
C ILE A 176 12.49 -13.56 8.29
N GLN A 177 12.68 -13.41 9.61
CA GLN A 177 13.63 -14.21 10.36
C GLN A 177 13.22 -15.68 10.45
N LEU A 178 11.92 -15.94 10.63
CA LEU A 178 11.38 -17.31 10.77
C LEU A 178 11.23 -18.05 9.44
N LEU A 179 10.79 -17.36 8.38
CA LEU A 179 10.35 -17.96 7.12
C LEU A 179 11.15 -17.51 5.88
N ALA A 180 12.19 -16.71 6.08
CA ALA A 180 12.96 -16.05 5.02
C ALA A 180 12.15 -15.05 4.18
N ALA A 181 12.70 -14.62 3.05
CA ALA A 181 12.13 -13.54 2.24
C ALA A 181 10.70 -13.87 1.74
N PRO A 182 9.73 -12.95 1.92
CA PRO A 182 8.31 -13.22 1.67
C PRO A 182 7.98 -13.41 0.19
N ASN A 183 8.84 -12.92 -0.72
CA ASN A 183 8.68 -13.08 -2.15
C ASN A 183 8.51 -14.53 -2.60
N ARG A 184 9.15 -15.50 -1.94
CA ARG A 184 9.02 -16.91 -2.36
C ARG A 184 7.62 -17.50 -2.13
N LEU A 185 6.83 -16.88 -1.26
CA LEU A 185 5.55 -17.40 -0.79
C LEU A 185 4.36 -16.49 -1.12
N CYS A 186 4.60 -15.36 -1.79
CA CYS A 186 3.59 -14.33 -1.97
C CYS A 186 2.76 -14.50 -3.26
N SER A 187 1.44 -14.34 -3.12
CA SER A 187 0.45 -14.28 -4.21
C SER A 187 0.66 -13.08 -5.17
N SER A 188 1.54 -12.13 -4.83
CA SER A 188 1.80 -10.92 -5.61
C SER A 188 2.71 -11.12 -6.83
N ILE A 189 3.26 -12.31 -7.09
CA ILE A 189 4.17 -12.57 -8.21
C ILE A 189 3.44 -12.83 -9.54
N THR A 190 2.13 -13.10 -9.50
CA THR A 190 1.25 -13.10 -10.68
C THR A 190 0.84 -11.69 -11.12
#